data_AF-W2ETB5-F1
#
_entry.id   AF-W2ETB5-F1
#
_cell.length_a   1.000
_cell.length_b   1.000
_cell.length_c   1.000
_cell.angle_alpha   90.00
_cell.angle_beta   90.00
_cell.angle_gamma   90.00
#
_symmetry.space_group_name_H-M   'P 1'
#
loop_
_entity.id
_entity.type
_entity.pdbx_description
1 polymer ?
#
loop_
_entity_poly.entity_id
_entity_poly.type
_entity_poly.pdbx_seq_one_letter_code
_entity_poly.pdbx_strand_id
1 'polypeptide(L)'
;MTRVGESTAAATLPWLVRRGALMLWHELPRSAVAGALGLAAAVPLAVAAAAGLPAWILAVTTVPPALALTGLVRFAAAVARGDGPRLAALREIDPVLALALAAGVWPAGLGLASAGAAATAGAVAAAALLLVMPYALAYGALRGRRGLGALRGGAILVAFRPSWALTLAGLGCLGGFAVAASAGVLAPVMPPLLLAIASSQVAGLLDEIDALQGRA
;
A
#
# COMPACT_ATOMS: atom_id res chain seq x y z
N MET A 1 -6.25 -22.54 40.19
CA MET A 1 -4.96 -21.96 39.76
C MET A 1 -5.22 -21.02 38.60
N THR A 2 -4.91 -19.76 38.83
CA THR A 2 -5.22 -18.57 38.03
C THR A 2 -4.38 -18.47 36.76
N ARG A 3 -5.01 -18.31 35.59
CA ARG A 3 -4.48 -17.44 34.52
C ARG A 3 -5.45 -16.28 34.34
N VAL A 4 -5.31 -15.32 35.26
CA VAL A 4 -5.85 -13.97 35.11
C VAL A 4 -4.94 -13.25 34.12
N GLY A 5 -5.52 -12.79 33.00
CA GLY A 5 -5.03 -11.64 32.25
C GLY A 5 -3.63 -11.73 31.66
N GLU A 6 -3.42 -12.59 30.66
CA GLU A 6 -2.58 -12.12 29.54
C GLU A 6 -3.39 -11.02 28.85
N SER A 7 -3.16 -9.79 29.31
CA SER A 7 -3.43 -8.61 28.51
C SER A 7 -2.69 -8.84 27.20
N THR A 8 -3.42 -9.27 26.17
CA THR A 8 -3.01 -9.08 24.78
C THR A 8 -2.85 -7.59 24.63
N ALA A 9 -1.64 -7.09 24.93
CA ALA A 9 -1.34 -5.68 24.90
C ALA A 9 -1.75 -5.19 23.51
N ALA A 10 -2.80 -4.36 23.46
CA ALA A 10 -3.36 -3.90 22.20
C ALA A 10 -2.22 -3.26 21.40
N ALA A 11 -1.92 -3.82 20.22
CA ALA A 11 -0.81 -3.36 19.41
C ALA A 11 -1.02 -1.87 19.10
N THR A 12 -0.19 -1.02 19.68
CA THR A 12 -0.32 0.43 19.51
C THR A 12 0.23 0.82 18.14
N LEU A 13 -0.41 1.80 17.50
CA LEU A 13 0.00 2.26 16.18
C LEU A 13 1.50 2.64 16.09
N PRO A 14 2.10 3.34 17.08
CA PRO A 14 3.54 3.61 17.07
C PRO A 14 4.41 2.35 17.05
N TRP A 15 3.99 1.30 17.76
CA TRP A 15 4.70 0.03 17.79
C TRP A 15 4.65 -0.68 16.43
N LEU A 16 3.49 -0.67 15.77
CA LEU A 16 3.31 -1.29 14.44
C LEU A 16 4.15 -0.58 13.37
N VAL A 17 4.21 0.75 13.41
CA VAL A 17 5.07 1.55 12.52
C VAL A 17 6.55 1.21 12.76
N ARG A 18 6.98 1.19 14.03
CA ARG A 18 8.36 0.84 14.40
C ARG A 18 8.73 -0.58 13.95
N ARG A 19 7.84 -1.55 14.16
CA ARG A 19 8.05 -2.95 13.75
C ARG A 19 8.24 -3.07 12.24
N GLY A 20 7.34 -2.46 11.45
CA GLY A 20 7.44 -2.47 9.99
C GLY A 20 8.77 -1.86 9.51
N ALA A 21 9.18 -0.73 10.10
CA ALA A 21 10.45 -0.08 9.76
C ALA A 21 11.68 -0.92 10.11
N LEU A 22 11.71 -1.54 11.29
CA LEU A 22 12.83 -2.39 11.71
C LEU A 22 12.96 -3.66 10.87
N MET A 23 11.84 -4.31 10.54
CA MET A 23 11.85 -5.50 9.69
C MET A 23 12.35 -5.17 8.28
N LEU A 24 11.94 -4.02 7.73
CA LEU A 24 12.47 -3.55 6.45
C LEU A 24 13.96 -3.23 6.52
N TRP A 25 14.44 -2.65 7.63
CA TRP A 25 15.85 -2.31 7.80
C TRP A 25 16.76 -3.54 7.71
N HIS A 26 16.32 -4.67 8.27
CA HIS A 26 17.04 -5.94 8.16
C HIS A 26 17.12 -6.46 6.71
N GLU A 27 16.09 -6.15 5.91
CA GLU A 27 15.93 -6.57 4.52
C GLU A 27 16.22 -5.45 3.52
N LEU A 28 16.96 -4.42 3.94
CA LEU A 28 17.14 -3.19 3.18
C LEU A 28 17.72 -3.42 1.76
N PRO A 29 18.73 -4.28 1.56
CA PRO A 29 19.24 -4.56 0.21
C PRO A 29 18.17 -5.14 -0.71
N ARG A 30 17.39 -6.13 -0.22
CA ARG A 30 16.34 -6.79 -1.00
C ARG A 30 15.17 -5.84 -1.25
N SER A 31 14.83 -5.01 -0.26
CA SER A 31 13.77 -4.02 -0.34
C SER A 31 14.10 -2.92 -1.34
N ALA A 32 15.35 -2.44 -1.35
CA ALA A 32 15.82 -1.46 -2.33
C ALA A 32 15.76 -2.01 -3.76
N VAL A 33 16.16 -3.27 -3.98
CA VAL A 33 16.05 -3.93 -5.30
C VAL A 33 14.58 -4.10 -5.70
N ALA A 34 13.73 -4.57 -4.78
CA ALA A 34 12.30 -4.73 -5.05
C ALA A 34 11.62 -3.40 -5.40
N GLY A 35 11.93 -2.33 -4.67
CA GLY A 35 11.41 -1.00 -4.97
C GLY A 35 12.00 -0.41 -6.26
N ALA A 36 13.28 -0.65 -6.57
CA ALA A 36 13.88 -0.25 -7.84
C ALA A 36 13.20 -0.94 -9.03
N LEU A 37 12.89 -2.23 -8.93
CA LEU A 37 12.11 -2.97 -9.92
C LEU A 37 10.68 -2.40 -10.04
N GLY A 38 10.06 -2.03 -8.92
CA GLY A 38 8.76 -1.36 -8.91
C GLY A 38 8.79 0.01 -9.61
N LEU A 39 9.82 0.81 -9.37
CA LEU A 39 10.03 2.10 -10.03
C LEU A 39 10.32 1.93 -11.52
N ALA A 40 11.07 0.90 -11.92
CA ALA A 40 11.31 0.59 -13.31
C ALA A 40 9.99 0.34 -14.08
N ALA A 41 8.99 -0.27 -13.42
CA ALA A 41 7.66 -0.45 -14.00
C ALA A 41 6.90 0.88 -14.21
N ALA A 42 7.27 1.96 -13.52
CA ALA A 42 6.70 3.29 -13.69
C ALA A 42 7.38 4.10 -14.82
N VAL A 43 8.51 3.64 -15.37
CA VAL A 43 9.24 4.34 -16.44
C VAL A 43 8.37 4.62 -17.67
N PRO A 44 7.58 3.66 -18.20
CA PRO A 44 6.70 3.94 -19.35
C PRO A 44 5.71 5.07 -19.07
N LEU A 45 5.16 5.14 -17.86
CA LEU A 45 4.25 6.21 -17.44
C LEU A 45 4.97 7.56 -17.37
N ALA A 46 6.16 7.59 -16.76
CA ALA A 46 6.95 8.81 -16.66
C ALA A 46 7.36 9.35 -18.04
N VAL A 47 7.78 8.47 -18.95
CA VAL A 47 8.11 8.82 -20.34
C VAL A 47 6.88 9.31 -21.09
N ALA A 48 5.74 8.62 -20.95
CA ALA A 48 4.49 9.03 -21.60
C ALA A 48 4.02 10.41 -21.10
N ALA A 49 4.16 10.69 -19.80
CA ALA A 49 3.82 11.98 -19.21
C ALA A 49 4.78 13.09 -19.68
N ALA A 50 6.10 12.83 -19.67
CA ALA A 50 7.11 13.79 -20.10
C ALA A 50 7.01 14.12 -21.60
N ALA A 51 6.64 13.14 -22.43
CA ALA A 51 6.43 13.31 -23.86
C ALA A 51 5.04 13.91 -24.21
N GLY A 52 4.19 14.19 -23.22
CA GLY A 52 2.85 14.74 -23.44
C GLY A 52 1.95 13.83 -24.28
N LEU A 53 2.07 12.51 -24.11
CA LEU A 53 1.30 11.56 -24.90
C LEU A 53 -0.21 11.65 -24.61
N PRO A 54 -1.05 11.22 -25.58
CA PRO A 54 -2.50 11.21 -25.40
C PRO A 54 -2.96 10.50 -24.12
N ALA A 55 -4.08 10.99 -23.59
CA ALA A 55 -4.66 10.56 -22.32
C ALA A 55 -4.86 9.02 -22.24
N TRP A 56 -5.27 8.37 -23.33
CA TRP A 56 -5.43 6.91 -23.34
C TRP A 56 -4.10 6.15 -23.19
N ILE A 57 -2.98 6.70 -23.67
CA ILE A 57 -1.64 6.12 -23.49
C ILE A 57 -1.21 6.23 -22.04
N LEU A 58 -1.45 7.40 -21.42
CA LEU A 58 -1.21 7.59 -19.99
C LEU A 58 -2.04 6.60 -19.16
N ALA A 59 -3.32 6.40 -19.49
CA ALA A 59 -4.18 5.42 -18.84
C ALA A 59 -3.58 4.00 -18.90
N VAL A 60 -3.20 3.53 -20.09
CA VAL A 60 -2.62 2.19 -20.28
C VAL A 60 -1.29 2.05 -19.54
N THR A 61 -0.46 3.09 -19.54
CA THR A 61 0.85 3.07 -18.85
C THR A 61 0.75 3.14 -17.32
N THR A 62 -0.44 3.38 -16.74
CA THR A 62 -0.66 3.20 -15.29
C THR A 62 -0.75 1.73 -14.86
N VAL A 63 -1.00 0.80 -15.80
CA VAL A 63 -1.18 -0.63 -15.49
C VAL A 63 0.12 -1.30 -15.00
N PRO A 64 1.29 -1.12 -15.65
CA PRO A 64 2.54 -1.72 -15.16
C PRO A 64 2.92 -1.34 -13.72
N PRO A 65 2.92 -0.06 -13.29
CA PRO A 65 3.22 0.27 -11.90
C PRO A 65 2.14 -0.25 -10.93
N ALA A 66 0.88 -0.30 -11.33
CA ALA A 66 -0.18 -0.90 -10.50
C ALA A 66 0.03 -2.41 -10.29
N LEU A 67 0.42 -3.15 -11.33
CA LEU A 67 0.79 -4.57 -11.23
C LEU A 67 2.00 -4.74 -10.30
N ALA A 68 3.03 -3.92 -10.48
CA ALA A 68 4.23 -3.97 -9.65
C ALA A 68 3.91 -3.73 -8.16
N LEU A 69 3.01 -2.82 -7.83
CA LEU A 69 2.56 -2.59 -6.45
C LEU A 69 1.90 -3.82 -5.82
N THR A 70 1.13 -4.60 -6.58
CA THR A 70 0.51 -5.84 -6.06
C THR A 70 1.54 -6.94 -5.77
N GLY A 71 2.64 -7.00 -6.53
CA GLY A 71 3.77 -7.89 -6.22
C GLY A 71 4.61 -7.35 -5.05
N LEU A 72 4.83 -6.04 -5.00
CA LEU A 72 5.62 -5.39 -3.95
C LEU A 72 4.96 -5.53 -2.58
N VAL A 73 3.63 -5.49 -2.50
CA VAL A 73 2.93 -5.70 -1.22
C VAL A 73 3.03 -7.14 -0.73
N ARG A 74 3.11 -8.14 -1.62
CA ARG A 74 3.36 -9.55 -1.23
C ARG A 74 4.74 -9.69 -0.60
N PHE A 75 5.75 -9.08 -1.21
CA PHE A 75 7.09 -8.98 -0.64
C PHE A 75 7.07 -8.28 0.72
N ALA A 76 6.41 -7.12 0.82
CA ALA A 76 6.35 -6.34 2.05
C ALA A 76 5.56 -7.04 3.17
N ALA A 77 4.53 -7.83 2.84
CA ALA A 77 3.81 -8.66 3.79
C ALA A 77 4.69 -9.78 4.34
N ALA A 78 5.53 -10.42 3.49
CA ALA A 78 6.51 -11.40 3.95
C ALA A 78 7.58 -10.77 4.87
N VAL A 79 8.04 -9.55 4.56
CA VAL A 79 8.92 -8.76 5.46
C VAL A 79 8.23 -8.52 6.80
N ALA A 80 6.97 -8.06 6.80
CA ALA A 80 6.24 -7.74 8.02
C ALA A 80 5.99 -8.96 8.93
N ARG A 81 5.83 -10.14 8.33
CA ARG A 81 5.72 -11.43 9.06
C ARG A 81 7.06 -11.97 9.55
N GLY A 82 8.18 -11.52 8.98
CA GLY A 82 9.51 -12.04 9.30
C GLY A 82 9.85 -13.35 8.57
N ASP A 83 9.15 -13.67 7.48
CA ASP A 83 9.25 -14.97 6.79
C ASP A 83 10.48 -15.11 5.87
N GLY A 84 11.38 -14.12 5.83
CA GLY A 84 12.51 -14.09 4.90
C GLY A 84 12.05 -13.84 3.45
N PRO A 85 11.90 -12.58 3.03
CA PRO A 85 11.25 -12.25 1.76
C PRO A 85 12.08 -12.68 0.55
N ARG A 86 11.45 -13.39 -0.39
CA ARG A 86 12.07 -13.77 -1.67
C ARG A 86 11.66 -12.80 -2.76
N LEU A 87 12.61 -12.36 -3.60
CA LEU A 87 12.30 -11.51 -4.77
C LEU A 87 11.35 -12.21 -5.77
N ALA A 88 11.28 -13.55 -5.76
CA ALA A 88 10.31 -14.30 -6.53
C ALA A 88 8.85 -13.93 -6.20
N ALA A 89 8.57 -13.47 -4.96
CA ALA A 89 7.24 -13.03 -4.55
C ALA A 89 6.74 -11.81 -5.33
N LEU A 90 7.63 -11.03 -5.95
CA LEU A 90 7.26 -9.91 -6.83
C LEU A 90 6.48 -10.37 -8.07
N ARG A 91 6.58 -11.65 -8.44
CA ARG A 91 5.82 -12.24 -9.55
C ARG A 91 4.39 -12.63 -9.17
N GLU A 92 4.06 -12.64 -7.88
CA GLU A 92 2.72 -12.95 -7.38
C GLU A 92 1.79 -11.73 -7.49
N ILE A 93 1.49 -11.37 -8.72
CA ILE A 93 0.73 -10.18 -9.07
C ILE A 93 -0.77 -10.47 -8.98
N ASP A 94 -1.55 -9.46 -8.60
CA ASP A 94 -3.02 -9.49 -8.65
C ASP A 94 -3.53 -8.58 -9.77
N PRO A 95 -3.80 -9.11 -10.97
CA PRO A 95 -4.18 -8.28 -12.11
C PRO A 95 -5.53 -7.60 -11.91
N VAL A 96 -6.46 -8.20 -11.16
CA VAL A 96 -7.78 -7.61 -10.93
C VAL A 96 -7.65 -6.40 -10.01
N LEU A 97 -6.88 -6.54 -8.94
CA LEU A 97 -6.63 -5.43 -8.02
C LEU A 97 -5.78 -4.32 -8.67
N ALA A 98 -4.80 -4.69 -9.50
CA ALA A 98 -4.01 -3.74 -10.26
C ALA A 98 -4.85 -2.95 -11.27
N LEU A 99 -5.75 -3.62 -12.01
CA LEU A 99 -6.67 -2.95 -12.93
C LEU A 99 -7.64 -2.04 -12.18
N ALA A 100 -8.15 -2.45 -11.01
CA ALA A 100 -8.99 -1.59 -10.19
C ALA A 100 -8.23 -0.35 -9.69
N LEU A 101 -6.96 -0.52 -9.29
CA LEU A 101 -6.10 0.59 -8.90
C LEU A 101 -5.83 1.53 -10.08
N ALA A 102 -5.46 1.00 -11.24
CA ALA A 102 -5.22 1.79 -12.46
C ALA A 102 -6.48 2.54 -12.89
N ALA A 103 -7.63 1.86 -12.92
CA ALA A 103 -8.93 2.42 -13.26
C ALA A 103 -9.43 3.46 -12.26
N GLY A 104 -8.95 3.44 -11.02
CA GLY A 104 -9.24 4.49 -10.03
C GLY A 104 -8.29 5.67 -10.14
N VAL A 105 -6.98 5.40 -10.18
CA VAL A 105 -5.93 6.43 -10.18
C VAL A 105 -6.00 7.32 -11.41
N TRP A 106 -6.25 6.73 -12.57
CA TRP A 106 -6.34 7.47 -13.83
C TRP A 106 -7.43 8.56 -13.84
N PRO A 107 -8.73 8.26 -13.64
CA PRO A 107 -9.77 9.28 -13.62
C PRO A 107 -9.65 10.22 -12.41
N ALA A 108 -9.14 9.75 -11.26
CA ALA A 108 -8.86 10.64 -10.13
C ALA A 108 -7.80 11.69 -10.50
N GLY A 109 -6.75 11.28 -11.20
CA GLY A 109 -5.71 12.18 -11.72
C GLY A 109 -6.25 13.16 -12.76
N LEU A 110 -7.08 12.70 -13.71
CA LEU A 110 -7.75 13.59 -14.67
C LEU A 110 -8.65 14.61 -13.98
N GLY A 111 -9.42 14.17 -12.98
CA GLY A 111 -10.26 15.06 -12.18
C GLY A 111 -9.42 16.12 -11.47
N LEU A 112 -8.33 15.73 -10.80
CA LEU A 112 -7.41 16.66 -10.13
C LEU A 112 -6.77 17.69 -11.07
N ALA A 113 -6.52 17.32 -12.33
CA ALA A 113 -5.97 18.22 -13.34
C ALA A 113 -7.02 19.16 -13.97
N SER A 114 -8.30 18.97 -13.65
CA SER A 114 -9.41 19.77 -14.17
C SER A 114 -9.81 20.90 -13.21
N ALA A 115 -10.83 21.70 -13.58
CA ALA A 115 -11.34 22.80 -12.77
C ALA A 115 -12.78 22.56 -12.27
N GLY A 116 -13.19 23.30 -11.25
CA GLY A 116 -14.57 23.29 -10.74
C GLY A 116 -14.96 21.96 -10.07
N ALA A 117 -16.18 21.48 -10.34
CA ALA A 117 -16.73 20.27 -9.72
C ALA A 117 -15.97 18.99 -10.08
N ALA A 118 -15.28 18.96 -11.22
CA ALA A 118 -14.48 17.81 -11.61
C ALA A 118 -13.19 17.70 -10.76
N ALA A 119 -12.63 18.84 -10.32
CA ALA A 119 -11.50 18.88 -9.40
C ALA A 119 -11.86 18.32 -8.02
N THR A 120 -13.03 18.69 -7.49
CA THR A 120 -13.49 18.20 -6.18
C THR A 120 -13.79 16.71 -6.24
N ALA A 121 -14.45 16.22 -7.30
CA ALA A 121 -14.67 14.80 -7.51
C ALA A 121 -13.35 14.02 -7.62
N GLY A 122 -12.37 14.54 -8.36
CA GLY A 122 -11.03 13.96 -8.46
C GLY A 122 -10.31 13.89 -7.12
N ALA A 123 -10.39 14.96 -6.31
CA ALA A 123 -9.80 14.99 -4.98
C ALA A 123 -10.43 13.97 -4.01
N VAL A 124 -11.77 13.84 -4.03
CA VAL A 124 -12.47 12.83 -3.22
C VAL A 124 -12.08 11.42 -3.65
N ALA A 125 -12.03 11.16 -4.96
CA ALA A 125 -11.62 9.87 -5.50
C ALA A 125 -10.16 9.54 -5.12
N ALA A 126 -9.25 10.50 -5.23
CA ALA A 126 -7.85 10.34 -4.83
C ALA A 126 -7.72 10.07 -3.33
N ALA A 127 -8.45 10.79 -2.49
CA ALA A 127 -8.45 10.56 -1.04
C ALA A 127 -8.97 9.16 -0.69
N ALA A 128 -10.06 8.71 -1.32
CA ALA A 128 -10.60 7.37 -1.12
C ALA A 128 -9.59 6.29 -1.53
N LEU A 129 -8.91 6.44 -2.66
CA LEU A 129 -7.87 5.51 -3.11
C LEU A 129 -6.69 5.49 -2.14
N LEU A 130 -6.24 6.66 -1.69
CA LEU A 130 -5.09 6.80 -0.81
C LEU A 130 -5.34 6.18 0.59
N LEU A 131 -6.59 6.18 1.05
CA LEU A 131 -6.99 5.52 2.29
C LEU A 131 -7.20 4.01 2.12
N VAL A 132 -7.92 3.58 1.06
CA VAL A 132 -8.38 2.19 0.93
C VAL A 132 -7.36 1.28 0.28
N MET A 133 -6.64 1.73 -0.76
CA MET A 133 -5.78 0.85 -1.55
C MET A 133 -4.62 0.24 -0.76
N PRO A 134 -3.90 0.97 0.13
CA PRO A 134 -2.84 0.36 0.93
C PRO A 134 -3.35 -0.80 1.80
N TYR A 135 -4.55 -0.63 2.37
CA TYR A 135 -5.20 -1.65 3.20
C TYR A 135 -5.72 -2.82 2.36
N ALA A 136 -6.29 -2.55 1.19
CA ALA A 136 -6.75 -3.60 0.27
C ALA A 136 -5.60 -4.47 -0.22
N LEU A 137 -4.48 -3.84 -0.62
CA LEU A 137 -3.24 -4.49 -1.03
C LEU A 137 -2.69 -5.38 0.09
N ALA A 138 -2.53 -4.82 1.30
CA ALA A 138 -2.02 -5.55 2.45
C ALA A 138 -2.95 -6.69 2.90
N TYR A 139 -4.26 -6.46 2.94
CA TYR A 139 -5.25 -7.48 3.28
C TYR A 139 -5.25 -8.63 2.27
N GLY A 140 -5.21 -8.31 0.96
CA GLY A 140 -5.09 -9.30 -0.10
C GLY A 140 -3.83 -10.14 0.07
N ALA A 141 -2.69 -9.51 0.34
CA ALA A 141 -1.41 -10.17 0.59
C ALA A 141 -1.47 -11.13 1.78
N LEU A 142 -1.97 -10.66 2.93
CA LEU A 142 -1.96 -11.42 4.19
C LEU A 142 -3.00 -12.54 4.24
N ARG A 143 -4.23 -12.31 3.78
CA ARG A 143 -5.32 -13.31 3.79
C ARG A 143 -5.40 -14.14 2.50
N GLY A 144 -4.46 -13.97 1.57
CA GLY A 144 -4.45 -14.69 0.29
C GLY A 144 -5.65 -14.36 -0.62
N ARG A 145 -6.34 -13.24 -0.38
CA ARG A 145 -7.47 -12.79 -1.19
C ARG A 145 -6.98 -12.01 -2.42
N ARG A 146 -7.78 -12.02 -3.48
CA ARG A 146 -7.50 -11.31 -4.73
C ARG A 146 -8.69 -10.45 -5.19
N GLY A 147 -8.41 -9.44 -6.00
CA GLY A 147 -9.40 -8.58 -6.65
C GLY A 147 -10.38 -7.91 -5.70
N LEU A 148 -11.68 -8.00 -6.00
CA LEU A 148 -12.75 -7.33 -5.24
C LEU A 148 -12.83 -7.79 -3.78
N GLY A 149 -12.48 -9.04 -3.48
CA GLY A 149 -12.43 -9.53 -2.10
C GLY A 149 -11.37 -8.80 -1.26
N ALA A 150 -10.24 -8.46 -1.87
CA ALA A 150 -9.19 -7.68 -1.23
C ALA A 150 -9.63 -6.22 -1.01
N LEU A 151 -10.28 -5.61 -2.01
CA LEU A 151 -10.85 -4.27 -1.92
C LEU A 151 -11.89 -4.14 -0.81
N ARG A 152 -12.85 -5.06 -0.76
CA ARG A 152 -13.89 -5.08 0.26
C ARG A 152 -13.28 -5.23 1.66
N GLY A 153 -12.32 -6.14 1.83
CA GLY A 153 -11.62 -6.30 3.10
C GLY A 153 -10.88 -5.04 3.52
N GLY A 154 -10.13 -4.41 2.61
CA GLY A 154 -9.45 -3.14 2.85
C GLY A 154 -10.41 -2.02 3.28
N ALA A 155 -11.54 -1.86 2.59
CA ALA A 155 -12.55 -0.85 2.92
C ALA A 155 -13.15 -1.08 4.31
N ILE A 156 -13.44 -2.33 4.68
CA ILE A 156 -13.94 -2.67 6.02
C ILE A 156 -12.90 -2.32 7.10
N LEU A 157 -11.63 -2.63 6.87
CA LEU A 157 -10.56 -2.33 7.82
C LEU A 157 -10.37 -0.82 8.03
N VAL A 158 -10.45 -0.04 6.94
CA VAL A 158 -10.40 1.43 7.03
C VAL A 158 -11.59 1.97 7.82
N ALA A 159 -12.79 1.44 7.60
CA ALA A 159 -13.97 1.82 8.37
C ALA A 159 -13.86 1.43 9.86
N PHE A 160 -13.20 0.31 10.16
CA PHE A 160 -13.00 -0.17 11.53
C PHE A 160 -11.98 0.68 12.31
N ARG A 161 -10.88 1.13 11.68
CA ARG A 161 -9.86 2.01 12.29
C ARG A 161 -9.45 3.15 11.37
N PRO A 162 -10.28 4.20 11.20
CA PRO A 162 -10.01 5.29 10.27
C PRO A 162 -8.77 6.11 10.64
N SER A 163 -8.45 6.21 11.94
CA SER A 163 -7.24 6.91 12.41
C SER A 163 -5.95 6.27 11.90
N TRP A 164 -5.91 4.94 11.75
CA TRP A 164 -4.75 4.23 11.24
C TRP A 164 -4.57 4.49 9.74
N ALA A 165 -5.68 4.54 8.99
CA ALA A 165 -5.67 4.88 7.58
C ALA A 165 -5.17 6.30 7.33
N LEU A 166 -5.66 7.28 8.11
CA LEU A 166 -5.18 8.66 8.06
C LEU A 166 -3.69 8.77 8.41
N THR A 167 -3.21 7.98 9.37
CA THR A 167 -1.79 7.97 9.73
C THR A 167 -0.93 7.43 8.60
N LEU A 168 -1.35 6.34 7.95
CA LEU A 168 -0.65 5.79 6.80
C LEU A 168 -0.65 6.76 5.60
N ALA A 169 -1.78 7.46 5.38
CA ALA A 169 -1.88 8.53 4.40
C ALA A 169 -0.86 9.66 4.68
N GLY A 170 -0.80 10.11 5.94
CA GLY A 170 0.17 11.12 6.39
C GLY A 170 1.62 10.66 6.20
N LEU A 171 1.93 9.40 6.55
CA LEU A 171 3.24 8.80 6.29
C LEU A 171 3.55 8.72 4.79
N GLY A 172 2.55 8.46 3.94
CA GLY A 172 2.67 8.51 2.50
C GLY A 172 3.07 9.90 2.00
N CYS A 173 2.42 10.96 2.50
CA CYS A 173 2.76 12.34 2.17
C CYS A 173 4.17 12.71 2.63
N LEU A 174 4.56 12.35 3.87
CA LEU A 174 5.90 12.58 4.39
C LEU A 174 6.96 11.79 3.61
N GLY A 175 6.66 10.55 3.23
CA GLY A 175 7.51 9.72 2.38
C GLY A 175 7.71 10.36 1.01
N GLY A 176 6.63 10.86 0.38
CA GLY A 176 6.70 11.60 -0.89
C GLY A 176 7.57 12.85 -0.79
N PHE A 177 7.40 13.64 0.28
CA PHE A 177 8.25 14.79 0.56
C PHE A 177 9.72 14.39 0.73
N ALA A 178 10.02 13.32 1.48
CA ALA A 178 11.38 12.83 1.67
C ALA A 178 12.02 12.35 0.36
N VAL A 179 11.26 11.71 -0.53
CA VAL A 179 11.73 11.35 -1.88
C VAL A 179 12.08 12.60 -2.68
N ALA A 180 11.22 13.62 -2.68
CA ALA A 180 11.48 14.87 -3.38
C ALA A 180 12.71 15.61 -2.81
N ALA A 181 12.80 15.73 -1.49
CA ALA A 181 13.91 16.41 -0.80
C ALA A 181 15.25 15.69 -0.98
N SER A 182 15.24 14.36 -1.16
CA SER A 182 16.44 13.56 -1.43
C SER A 182 16.78 13.44 -2.93
N ALA A 183 16.16 14.26 -3.80
CA ALA A 183 16.31 14.17 -5.25
C ALA A 183 16.05 12.76 -5.82
N GLY A 184 15.15 12.00 -5.19
CA GLY A 184 14.78 10.66 -5.61
C GLY A 184 15.61 9.52 -5.01
N VAL A 185 16.66 9.79 -4.22
CA VAL A 185 17.53 8.74 -3.65
C VAL A 185 16.75 7.77 -2.74
N LEU A 186 15.73 8.27 -2.04
CA LEU A 186 14.88 7.42 -1.18
C LEU A 186 13.73 6.73 -1.92
N ALA A 187 13.52 7.02 -3.21
CA ALA A 187 12.44 6.45 -4.00
C ALA A 187 12.38 4.91 -3.97
N PRO A 188 13.49 4.14 -4.05
CA PRO A 188 13.42 2.68 -4.05
C PRO A 188 13.07 2.09 -2.68
N VAL A 189 13.21 2.85 -1.59
CA VAL A 189 12.99 2.32 -0.22
C VAL A 189 11.62 2.74 0.33
N MET A 190 11.09 3.90 -0.06
CA MET A 190 9.83 4.40 0.49
C MET A 190 8.60 3.54 0.16
N PRO A 191 8.36 3.08 -1.08
CA PRO A 191 7.23 2.21 -1.38
C PRO A 191 7.21 0.91 -0.58
N PRO A 192 8.31 0.10 -0.53
CA PRO A 192 8.29 -1.13 0.27
C PRO A 192 8.19 -0.84 1.78
N LEU A 193 8.73 0.29 2.28
CA LEU A 193 8.56 0.70 3.67
C LEU A 193 7.08 0.96 4.01
N LEU A 194 6.40 1.78 3.22
CA LEU A 194 4.99 2.12 3.45
C LEU A 194 4.10 0.87 3.37
N LEU A 195 4.37 -0.03 2.42
CA LEU A 195 3.64 -1.29 2.30
C LEU A 195 3.93 -2.27 3.45
N ALA A 196 5.14 -2.26 4.02
CA ALA A 196 5.47 -3.07 5.19
C ALA A 196 4.78 -2.54 6.46
N ILE A 197 4.69 -1.21 6.60
CA ILE A 197 3.91 -0.57 7.67
C ILE A 197 2.43 -0.89 7.51
N ALA A 198 1.87 -0.76 6.30
CA ALA A 198 0.49 -1.11 6.00
C ALA A 198 0.20 -2.58 6.33
N SER A 199 1.09 -3.49 5.94
CA SER A 199 0.97 -4.92 6.25
C SER A 199 1.01 -5.20 7.75
N SER A 200 1.88 -4.51 8.49
CA SER A 200 1.93 -4.61 9.96
C SER A 200 0.64 -4.12 10.61
N GLN A 201 0.10 -2.98 10.13
CA GLN A 201 -1.18 -2.44 10.60
C GLN A 201 -2.32 -3.42 10.33
N VAL A 202 -2.44 -3.94 9.11
CA VAL A 202 -3.49 -4.91 8.76
C VAL A 202 -3.38 -6.19 9.58
N ALA A 203 -2.17 -6.73 9.78
CA ALA A 203 -1.98 -7.91 10.63
C ALA A 203 -2.51 -7.67 12.06
N GLY A 204 -2.16 -6.52 12.67
CA GLY A 204 -2.65 -6.16 14.00
C GLY A 204 -4.18 -6.00 14.06
N LEU A 205 -4.81 -5.46 13.02
CA LEU A 205 -6.28 -5.37 12.95
C LEU A 205 -6.95 -6.73 12.85
N LEU A 206 -6.35 -7.65 12.07
CA LEU A 206 -6.88 -9.00 11.91
C LEU A 206 -6.79 -9.77 13.23
N ASP A 207 -5.68 -9.65 13.95
CA ASP A 207 -5.51 -10.26 15.27
C ASP A 207 -6.53 -9.69 16.28
N GLU A 208 -6.80 -8.37 16.24
CA GLU A 208 -7.80 -7.72 17.08
C GLU A 208 -9.22 -8.24 16.78
N ILE A 209 -9.59 -8.37 15.50
CA ILE A 209 -10.90 -8.88 15.08
C ILE A 209 -11.07 -10.36 15.49
N ASP A 210 -10.07 -11.19 15.24
CA ASP A 210 -10.11 -12.62 15.56
C ASP A 210 -10.24 -12.82 17.09
N ALA A 211 -9.58 -11.99 17.91
CA ALA A 211 -9.71 -11.99 19.36
C ALA A 211 -11.10 -11.56 19.86
N LEU A 212 -11.77 -10.64 19.18
CA LEU A 212 -13.15 -10.22 19.50
C LEU A 212 -14.16 -11.32 19.14
N GLN A 213 -13.96 -12.01 18.01
CA GLN A 213 -14.84 -13.10 17.58
C GLN A 213 -14.72 -14.34 18.46
N GLY A 214 -13.52 -14.67 18.96
CA GLY A 214 -13.31 -15.80 19.86
C GLY A 214 -13.88 -15.61 21.28
N ARG A 215 -14.38 -14.41 21.62
CA ARG A 215 -15.03 -14.09 22.91
C ARG A 215 -16.55 -14.08 22.84
N ALA A 216 -17.14 -14.14 21.64
CA ALA A 216 -18.58 -14.17 21.40
C ALA A 216 -19.09 -15.61 21.28
#